data_AF-A0A371JBM3-F1
#
_entry.id   AF-A0A371JBM3-F1
#
_cell.length_a   1.000
_cell.length_b   1.000
_cell.length_c   1.000
_cell.angle_alpha   90.00
_cell.angle_beta   90.00
_cell.angle_gamma   90.00
#
_symmetry.space_group_name_H-M   'P 1'
#
loop_
_entity.id
_entity.type
_entity.pdbx_description
1 polymer ?
#
loop_
_entity_poly.entity_id
_entity_poly.type
_entity_poly.pdbx_seq_one_letter_code
_entity_poly.pdbx_strand_id
1 'polypeptide(L)'
;MSSNKLNALLKTDDKSTVSLEKSIKYVNTKRKINSICQALCIESKRYSSQKSVNSIESYIKETCKIDRILYSEISNYIFSLDMIDRGVFATNVEKMLLYALDESNEVSEDCTKMIIKIYDHFQLALHQIENANNIFAGSIEEAKENLRKEIKGVEKEYISILGIFAAIVLAFVGGITFSSSVLQNIDSASIYRLLLVVDLLAFVLIQVIYMLIKFILIINDKNMIAFDIKIVRIACLVLATLILIAWLMNVQSLAEFMKGILPWCK
;
A
#
# COMPACT_ATOMS: atom_id res chain seq x y z
N MET A 1 17.10 -0.19 14.22
CA MET A 1 16.10 0.64 14.93
C MET A 1 15.36 -0.11 16.06
N SER A 2 15.29 -1.46 16.05
CA SER A 2 14.66 -2.27 17.11
C SER A 2 15.47 -2.33 18.44
N SER A 3 16.80 -2.43 18.40
CA SER A 3 17.61 -2.61 19.63
C SER A 3 17.56 -1.42 20.61
N ASN A 4 17.37 -0.19 20.11
CA ASN A 4 17.34 1.00 20.96
C ASN A 4 16.09 1.07 21.87
N LYS A 5 14.94 0.53 21.44
CA LYS A 5 13.73 0.49 22.27
C LYS A 5 13.80 -0.60 23.34
N LEU A 6 14.39 -1.76 23.01
CA LEU A 6 14.61 -2.83 23.98
C LEU A 6 15.58 -2.39 25.09
N ASN A 7 16.65 -1.68 24.71
CA ASN A 7 17.61 -1.12 25.66
C ASN A 7 17.00 -0.03 26.56
N ALA A 8 15.98 0.70 26.09
CA ALA A 8 15.27 1.67 26.91
C ALA A 8 14.35 1.00 27.95
N LEU A 9 13.78 -0.18 27.65
CA LEU A 9 12.99 -0.99 28.58
C LEU A 9 13.83 -1.67 29.67
N LEU A 10 15.10 -1.96 29.37
CA LEU A 10 16.04 -2.66 30.27
C LEU A 10 16.93 -1.71 31.09
N LYS A 11 16.79 -0.39 30.92
CA LYS A 11 17.54 0.59 31.73
C LYS A 11 16.97 0.64 33.14
N THR A 12 17.55 -0.15 34.03
CA THR A 12 17.48 0.09 35.48
C THR A 12 18.66 0.99 35.86
N ASP A 13 18.39 2.11 36.53
CA ASP A 13 19.36 3.14 36.92
C ASP A 13 20.41 2.70 37.97
N ASP A 14 20.44 1.43 38.35
CA ASP A 14 21.38 0.94 39.34
C ASP A 14 22.69 0.47 38.70
N LYS A 15 23.77 1.15 39.07
CA LYS A 15 25.17 0.69 38.99
C LYS A 15 25.40 -0.54 39.89
N SER A 16 24.47 -1.48 39.95
CA SER A 16 24.60 -2.73 40.70
C SER A 16 24.85 -3.89 39.74
N THR A 17 25.99 -4.53 39.96
CA THR A 17 26.57 -5.65 39.22
C THR A 17 25.81 -6.97 39.39
N VAL A 18 24.48 -6.94 39.47
CA VAL A 18 23.64 -8.13 39.69
C VAL A 18 23.16 -8.65 38.33
N SER A 19 23.90 -9.61 37.77
CA SER A 19 23.50 -10.34 36.56
C SER A 19 23.17 -11.78 36.93
N LEU A 20 22.01 -12.28 36.46
CA LEU A 20 21.62 -13.69 36.56
C LEU A 20 22.68 -14.63 35.94
N GLU A 21 23.43 -14.14 34.96
CA GLU A 21 24.52 -14.89 34.30
C GLU A 21 25.68 -15.22 35.25
N LYS A 22 25.77 -14.56 36.41
CA LYS A 22 26.75 -14.89 37.46
C LYS A 22 26.31 -16.07 38.33
N SER A 23 25.03 -16.46 38.29
CA SER A 23 24.52 -17.60 39.06
C SER A 23 24.82 -18.91 38.34
N ILE A 24 25.69 -19.73 38.94
CA ILE A 24 26.04 -21.06 38.42
C ILE A 24 24.79 -21.93 38.24
N LYS A 25 23.85 -21.90 39.19
CA LYS A 25 22.58 -22.65 39.12
C LYS A 25 21.73 -22.23 37.92
N TYR A 26 21.65 -20.93 37.64
CA TYR A 26 20.91 -20.41 36.49
C TYR A 26 21.55 -20.83 35.18
N VAL A 27 22.87 -20.64 35.03
CA VAL A 27 23.61 -21.01 33.83
C VAL A 27 23.52 -22.52 33.57
N ASN A 28 23.63 -23.35 34.62
CA ASN A 28 23.47 -24.80 34.49
C ASN A 28 22.08 -25.18 34.00
N THR A 29 21.04 -24.62 34.63
CA THR A 29 19.65 -24.87 34.24
C THR A 29 19.41 -24.46 32.80
N LYS A 30 19.81 -23.25 32.43
CA LYS A 30 19.70 -22.73 31.06
C LYS A 30 20.35 -23.66 30.04
N ARG A 31 21.57 -24.14 30.31
CA ARG A 31 22.29 -25.07 29.42
C ARG A 31 21.55 -26.40 29.27
N LYS A 32 21.06 -26.96 30.37
CA LYS A 32 20.35 -28.24 30.37
C LYS A 32 19.00 -28.15 29.65
N ILE A 33 18.23 -27.11 29.90
CA ILE A 33 16.96 -26.87 29.20
C ILE A 33 17.21 -26.68 27.70
N ASN A 34 18.19 -25.88 27.29
CA ASN A 34 18.53 -25.73 25.87
C ASN A 34 18.98 -27.06 25.24
N SER A 35 19.75 -27.89 25.95
CA SER A 35 20.13 -29.22 25.48
C SER A 35 18.92 -30.15 25.29
N ILE A 36 17.93 -30.08 26.18
CA ILE A 36 16.68 -30.85 26.05
C ILE A 36 15.90 -30.35 24.82
N CYS A 37 15.76 -29.03 24.64
CA CYS A 37 15.10 -28.45 23.48
C CYS A 37 15.81 -28.83 22.16
N GLN A 38 17.14 -28.87 22.14
CA GLN A 38 17.92 -29.32 20.99
C GLN A 38 17.70 -30.80 20.67
N ALA A 39 17.61 -31.66 21.69
CA ALA A 39 17.30 -33.08 21.49
C ALA A 39 15.92 -33.28 20.86
N LEU A 40 14.95 -32.43 21.20
CA LEU A 40 13.61 -32.44 20.62
C LEU A 40 13.58 -31.95 19.16
N CYS A 41 14.61 -31.28 18.65
CA CYS A 41 14.73 -30.90 17.24
C CYS A 41 15.42 -31.96 16.36
N ILE A 42 15.84 -33.10 16.91
CA ILE A 42 16.41 -34.19 16.10
C ILE A 42 15.33 -34.74 15.16
N GLU A 43 15.69 -35.02 13.90
CA GLU A 43 14.77 -35.60 12.91
C GLU A 43 13.91 -36.73 13.53
N SER A 44 12.59 -36.63 13.41
CA SER A 44 11.64 -37.47 14.16
C SER A 44 11.75 -38.98 13.92
N LYS A 45 12.43 -39.40 12.84
CA LYS A 45 12.77 -40.81 12.56
C LYS A 45 13.92 -41.34 13.41
N ARG A 46 14.86 -40.47 13.77
CA ARG A 46 16.07 -40.79 14.57
C ARG A 46 15.88 -40.47 16.05
N TYR A 47 14.81 -39.74 16.38
CA TYR A 47 14.45 -39.38 17.73
C TYR A 47 14.12 -40.61 18.60
N SER A 48 14.59 -40.62 19.84
CA SER A 48 14.32 -41.67 20.83
C SER A 48 13.80 -41.05 22.11
N SER A 49 12.54 -41.32 22.46
CA SER A 49 11.90 -40.82 23.67
C SER A 49 12.67 -41.19 24.93
N GLN A 50 13.17 -42.43 25.01
CA GLN A 50 13.94 -42.92 26.16
C GLN A 50 15.20 -42.10 26.42
N LYS A 51 15.92 -41.66 25.37
CA LYS A 51 17.12 -40.81 25.54
C LYS A 51 16.77 -39.46 26.13
N SER A 52 15.68 -38.84 25.68
CA SER A 52 15.21 -37.56 26.19
C SER A 52 14.71 -37.66 27.62
N VAL A 53 13.95 -38.72 27.94
CA VAL A 53 13.50 -39.01 29.31
C VAL A 53 14.69 -39.19 30.25
N ASN A 54 15.69 -39.99 29.86
CA ASN A 54 16.92 -40.17 30.64
C ASN A 54 17.67 -38.84 30.85
N SER A 55 17.70 -37.97 29.83
CA SER A 55 18.30 -36.63 29.95
C SER A 55 17.55 -35.76 30.96
N ILE A 56 16.22 -35.84 30.98
CA ILE A 56 15.37 -35.11 31.93
C ILE A 56 15.55 -35.67 33.35
N GLU A 57 15.57 -36.99 33.51
CA GLU A 57 15.82 -37.61 34.82
C GLU A 57 17.20 -37.26 35.38
N SER A 58 18.23 -37.28 34.53
CA SER A 58 19.57 -36.84 34.92
C SER A 58 19.56 -35.38 35.37
N TYR A 59 18.80 -34.50 34.71
CA TYR A 59 18.64 -33.12 35.14
C TYR A 59 17.88 -33.01 36.46
N ILE A 60 16.82 -33.81 36.68
CA ILE A 60 16.06 -33.78 37.93
C ILE A 60 16.93 -34.18 39.13
N LYS A 61 17.85 -35.13 38.95
CA LYS A 61 18.77 -35.63 39.98
C LYS A 61 19.94 -34.66 40.28
N GLU A 62 20.17 -33.64 39.47
CA GLU A 62 21.24 -32.65 39.72
C GLU A 62 20.93 -31.76 40.94
N THR A 63 21.93 -31.54 41.79
CA THR A 63 21.80 -30.70 43.01
C THR A 63 22.01 -29.21 42.73
N CYS A 64 22.73 -28.87 41.65
CA CYS A 64 23.08 -27.49 41.29
C CYS A 64 22.21 -26.96 40.14
N LYS A 65 20.89 -26.90 40.38
CA LYS A 65 19.87 -26.43 39.44
C LYS A 65 18.88 -25.46 40.08
N ILE A 66 18.00 -24.91 39.25
CA ILE A 66 16.76 -24.26 39.66
C ILE A 66 15.65 -25.31 39.63
N ASP A 67 14.83 -25.38 40.69
CA ASP A 67 13.80 -26.41 40.81
C ASP A 67 12.64 -26.23 39.81
N ARG A 68 12.41 -24.99 39.39
CA ARG A 68 11.41 -24.64 38.38
C ARG A 68 12.00 -24.62 36.97
N ILE A 69 11.21 -25.10 36.01
CA ILE A 69 11.53 -25.00 34.58
C ILE A 69 11.64 -23.54 34.15
N LEU A 70 12.67 -23.24 33.37
CA LEU A 70 12.83 -21.95 32.71
C LEU A 70 12.01 -21.90 31.43
N TYR A 71 10.72 -21.60 31.57
CA TYR A 71 9.79 -21.35 30.46
C TYR A 71 10.28 -20.28 29.49
N SER A 72 10.97 -19.26 29.97
CA SER A 72 11.58 -18.22 29.14
C SER A 72 12.62 -18.78 28.16
N GLU A 73 13.41 -19.77 28.59
CA GLU A 73 14.42 -20.41 27.73
C GLU A 73 13.75 -21.31 26.69
N ILE A 74 12.72 -22.07 27.09
CA ILE A 74 11.93 -22.90 26.17
C ILE A 74 11.24 -22.03 25.11
N SER A 75 10.53 -20.97 25.52
CA SER A 75 9.88 -20.03 24.59
C SER A 75 10.88 -19.37 23.66
N ASN A 76 12.00 -18.86 24.19
CA ASN A 76 13.03 -18.23 23.36
C ASN A 76 13.58 -19.19 22.31
N TYR A 77 13.80 -20.45 22.69
CA TYR A 77 14.21 -21.49 21.76
C TYR A 77 13.14 -21.74 20.68
N ILE A 78 11.88 -22.00 21.06
CA ILE A 78 10.78 -22.26 20.12
C ILE A 78 10.56 -21.09 19.14
N PHE A 79 10.63 -19.86 19.64
CA PHE A 79 10.45 -18.66 18.81
C PHE A 79 11.56 -18.51 17.78
N SER A 80 12.78 -18.99 18.07
CA SER A 80 13.90 -18.99 17.13
C SER A 80 13.84 -20.08 16.07
N LEU A 81 13.06 -21.14 16.28
CA LEU A 81 12.90 -22.23 15.31
C LEU A 81 12.09 -21.76 14.10
N ASP A 82 12.33 -22.38 12.94
CA ASP A 82 11.48 -22.21 11.77
C ASP A 82 10.22 -23.10 11.84
N MET A 83 9.35 -23.02 10.83
CA MET A 83 8.10 -23.80 10.82
C MET A 83 8.35 -25.32 10.76
N ILE A 84 9.42 -25.76 10.09
CA ILE A 84 9.73 -27.18 9.91
C ILE A 84 10.26 -27.75 11.22
N ASP A 85 11.23 -27.07 11.84
CA ASP A 85 11.83 -27.46 13.10
C ASP A 85 10.82 -27.43 14.24
N ARG A 86 9.86 -26.48 14.22
CA ARG A 86 8.72 -26.49 15.16
C ARG A 86 7.83 -27.73 14.97
N GLY A 87 7.60 -28.16 13.73
CA GLY A 87 6.85 -29.38 13.45
C GLY A 87 7.55 -30.65 13.94
N VAL A 88 8.87 -30.72 13.77
CA VAL A 88 9.71 -31.80 14.32
C VAL A 88 9.67 -31.80 15.84
N PHE A 89 9.83 -30.62 16.46
CA PHE A 89 9.74 -30.46 17.90
C PHE A 89 8.38 -30.93 18.43
N ALA A 90 7.28 -30.49 17.80
CA ALA A 90 5.91 -30.87 18.16
C ALA A 90 5.74 -32.40 18.18
N THR A 91 6.16 -33.04 17.10
CA THR A 91 6.07 -34.50 16.95
C THR A 91 6.90 -35.21 18.03
N ASN A 92 8.10 -34.72 18.32
CA ASN A 92 9.02 -35.37 19.25
C ASN A 92 8.61 -35.16 20.71
N VAL A 93 8.11 -33.98 21.06
CA VAL A 93 7.61 -33.71 22.42
C VAL A 93 6.33 -34.49 22.70
N GLU A 94 5.47 -34.68 21.69
CA GLU A 94 4.30 -35.56 21.78
C GLU A 94 4.71 -37.03 21.96
N LYS A 95 5.65 -37.54 21.15
CA LYS A 95 6.22 -38.89 21.33
C LYS A 95 6.86 -39.09 22.71
N MET A 96 7.49 -38.06 23.26
CA MET A 96 8.08 -38.09 24.60
C MET A 96 7.00 -38.16 25.67
N LEU A 97 5.93 -37.39 25.53
CA LEU A 97 4.80 -37.40 26.45
C LEU A 97 4.09 -38.75 26.44
N LEU A 98 3.79 -39.29 25.26
CA LEU A 98 3.16 -40.62 25.12
C LEU A 98 4.01 -41.72 25.78
N TYR A 99 5.34 -41.67 25.60
CA TYR A 99 6.25 -42.61 26.24
C TYR A 99 6.22 -42.52 27.77
N ALA A 100 6.13 -41.31 28.33
CA ALA A 100 6.11 -41.08 29.78
C ALA A 100 4.76 -41.42 30.45
N LEU A 101 3.68 -41.45 29.67
CA LEU A 101 2.33 -41.83 30.13
C LEU A 101 2.06 -43.33 30.01
N ASP A 102 2.91 -44.06 29.29
CA ASP A 102 2.81 -45.51 29.16
C ASP A 102 3.39 -46.19 30.42
N GLU A 103 2.51 -46.87 31.17
CA GLU A 103 2.83 -47.54 32.44
C GLU A 103 3.93 -48.60 32.31
N SER A 104 4.18 -49.13 31.11
CA SER A 104 5.22 -50.13 30.87
C SER A 104 6.65 -49.59 30.94
N ASN A 105 6.86 -48.28 30.82
CA ASN A 105 8.18 -47.67 30.68
C ASN A 105 8.81 -47.17 31.99
N GLU A 106 8.18 -47.42 33.15
CA GLU A 106 8.65 -47.08 34.50
C GLU A 106 9.32 -45.68 34.61
N VAL A 107 8.61 -44.63 34.20
CA VAL A 107 9.11 -43.24 34.29
C VAL A 107 8.76 -42.64 35.65
N SER A 108 9.71 -41.97 36.30
CA SER A 108 9.49 -41.33 37.60
C SER A 108 8.42 -40.22 37.55
N GLU A 109 7.59 -40.11 38.60
CA GLU A 109 6.47 -39.15 38.65
C GLU A 109 6.93 -37.69 38.43
N ASP A 110 8.08 -37.32 38.99
CA ASP A 110 8.68 -35.99 38.80
C ASP A 110 9.13 -35.75 37.35
N CYS A 111 9.61 -36.79 36.66
CA CYS A 111 9.97 -36.70 35.24
C CYS A 111 8.72 -36.57 34.38
N THR A 112 7.66 -37.33 34.66
CA THR A 112 6.38 -37.18 33.97
C THR A 112 5.80 -35.78 34.15
N LYS A 113 5.81 -35.22 35.36
CA LYS A 113 5.40 -33.82 35.62
C LYS A 113 6.24 -32.81 34.84
N MET A 114 7.54 -33.04 34.70
CA MET A 114 8.45 -32.19 33.93
C MET A 114 8.12 -32.24 32.43
N ILE A 115 7.91 -33.44 31.89
CA ILE A 115 7.56 -33.67 30.48
C ILE A 115 6.23 -33.00 30.13
N ILE A 116 5.21 -33.15 30.98
CA ILE A 116 3.90 -32.49 30.83
C ILE A 116 4.08 -30.97 30.75
N LYS A 117 4.88 -30.38 31.65
CA LYS A 117 5.14 -28.93 31.63
C LYS A 117 5.87 -28.46 30.36
N ILE A 118 6.79 -29.26 29.82
CA ILE A 118 7.48 -28.94 28.56
C ILE A 118 6.49 -28.98 27.40
N TYR A 119 5.66 -30.03 27.34
CA TYR A 119 4.63 -30.18 26.31
C TYR A 119 3.61 -29.02 26.35
N ASP A 120 3.03 -28.76 27.52
CA ASP A 120 2.03 -27.70 27.71
C ASP A 120 2.61 -26.32 27.36
N HIS A 121 3.83 -26.03 27.82
CA HIS A 121 4.49 -24.77 27.52
C HIS A 121 4.87 -24.63 26.04
N PHE A 122 5.18 -25.74 25.35
CA PHE A 122 5.39 -25.74 23.91
C PHE A 122 4.09 -25.43 23.15
N GLN A 123 2.97 -26.04 23.53
CA GLN A 123 1.67 -25.75 22.91
C GLN A 123 1.26 -24.30 23.12
N LEU A 124 1.43 -23.77 24.34
CA LEU A 124 1.20 -22.36 24.61
C LEU A 124 2.06 -21.44 23.73
N ALA A 125 3.35 -21.75 23.57
CA ALA A 125 4.25 -20.98 22.72
C ALA A 125 3.84 -21.04 21.23
N LEU A 126 3.34 -22.18 20.75
CA LEU A 126 2.79 -22.29 19.39
C LEU A 126 1.56 -21.40 19.21
N HIS A 127 0.60 -21.43 20.14
CA HIS A 127 -0.57 -20.54 20.08
C HIS A 127 -0.19 -19.06 20.12
N GLN A 128 0.84 -18.70 20.89
CA GLN A 128 1.37 -17.33 20.92
C GLN A 128 1.95 -16.91 19.56
N ILE A 129 2.71 -17.80 18.91
CA ILE A 129 3.25 -17.56 17.56
C ILE A 129 2.11 -17.39 16.55
N GLU A 130 1.12 -18.29 16.58
CA GLU A 130 -0.01 -18.27 15.64
C GLU A 130 -0.84 -17.00 15.79
N ASN A 131 -1.18 -16.63 17.03
CA ASN A 131 -1.92 -15.40 17.29
C ASN A 131 -1.13 -14.16 16.83
N ALA A 132 0.17 -14.10 17.10
CA ALA A 132 1.02 -13.02 16.62
C ALA A 132 1.01 -12.95 15.08
N ASN A 133 1.15 -14.08 14.39
CA ASN A 133 1.10 -14.16 12.93
C ASN A 133 -0.25 -13.70 12.38
N ASN A 134 -1.37 -14.06 13.03
CA ASN A 134 -2.71 -13.63 12.61
C ASN A 134 -2.89 -12.11 12.76
N ILE A 135 -2.40 -11.52 13.86
CA ILE A 135 -2.40 -10.06 14.07
C ILE A 135 -1.56 -9.36 12.98
N PHE A 136 -0.37 -9.89 12.71
CA PHE A 136 0.51 -9.35 11.65
C PHE A 136 -0.11 -9.48 10.26
N ALA A 137 -0.71 -10.62 9.93
CA ALA A 137 -1.39 -10.82 8.66
C ALA A 137 -2.57 -9.85 8.47
N GLY A 138 -3.39 -9.65 9.51
CA GLY A 138 -4.47 -8.66 9.49
C GLY A 138 -3.95 -7.23 9.27
N SER A 139 -2.89 -6.85 9.98
CA SER A 139 -2.26 -5.52 9.84
C SER A 139 -1.67 -5.29 8.44
N ILE A 140 -1.08 -6.34 7.84
CA ILE A 140 -0.54 -6.28 6.47
C ILE A 140 -1.66 -6.11 5.45
N GLU A 141 -2.77 -6.83 5.60
CA GLU A 141 -3.89 -6.72 4.66
C GLU A 141 -4.57 -5.34 4.76
N GLU A 142 -4.71 -4.79 5.97
CA GLU A 142 -5.19 -3.42 6.17
C GLU A 142 -4.26 -2.39 5.51
N ALA A 143 -2.94 -2.49 5.74
CA ALA A 143 -1.96 -1.61 5.11
C ALA A 143 -1.99 -1.69 3.58
N LYS A 144 -2.16 -2.89 3.03
CA LYS A 144 -2.31 -3.12 1.58
C LYS A 144 -3.59 -2.50 1.04
N GLU A 145 -4.69 -2.57 1.77
CA GLU A 145 -5.95 -1.93 1.36
C GLU A 145 -5.81 -0.40 1.36
N ASN A 146 -5.19 0.17 2.39
CA ASN A 146 -4.94 1.61 2.49
C ASN A 146 -4.02 2.10 1.35
N LEU A 147 -2.92 1.39 1.08
CA LEU A 147 -2.05 1.68 -0.05
C LEU A 147 -2.78 1.59 -1.39
N ARG A 148 -3.67 0.61 -1.58
CA ARG A 148 -4.50 0.53 -2.79
C ARG A 148 -5.44 1.73 -2.95
N LYS A 149 -6.02 2.22 -1.85
CA LYS A 149 -6.87 3.43 -1.86
C LYS A 149 -6.06 4.67 -2.21
N GLU A 150 -4.87 4.83 -1.63
CA GLU A 150 -3.96 5.93 -1.95
C GLU A 150 -3.50 5.89 -3.40
N ILE A 151 -3.09 4.73 -3.92
CA ILE A 151 -2.70 4.55 -5.33
C ILE A 151 -3.84 4.96 -6.26
N LYS A 152 -5.09 4.54 -5.99
CA LYS A 152 -6.25 4.96 -6.78
C LYS A 152 -6.47 6.48 -6.72
N GLY A 153 -6.23 7.10 -5.55
CA GLY A 153 -6.25 8.55 -5.41
C GLY A 153 -5.20 9.23 -6.29
N VAL A 154 -3.96 8.73 -6.26
CA VAL A 154 -2.84 9.23 -7.08
C VAL A 154 -3.11 9.03 -8.57
N GLU A 155 -3.65 7.88 -9.00
CA GLU A 155 -4.03 7.64 -10.39
C GLU A 155 -5.05 8.66 -10.89
N LYS A 156 -6.06 8.96 -10.06
CA LYS A 156 -7.07 9.99 -10.35
C LYS A 156 -6.46 11.39 -10.48
N GLU A 157 -5.55 11.76 -9.58
CA GLU A 157 -4.82 13.04 -9.64
C GLU A 157 -3.91 13.09 -10.89
N TYR A 158 -3.24 11.99 -11.22
CA TYR A 158 -2.39 11.89 -12.40
C TYR A 158 -3.17 12.08 -13.71
N ILE A 159 -4.29 11.38 -13.88
CA ILE A 159 -5.17 11.54 -15.06
C ILE A 159 -5.65 13.00 -15.16
N SER A 160 -5.91 13.65 -14.03
CA SER A 160 -6.34 15.05 -13.99
C SER A 160 -5.25 16.01 -14.43
N ILE A 161 -4.02 15.84 -13.93
CA ILE A 161 -2.85 16.62 -14.37
C ILE A 161 -2.62 16.44 -15.87
N LEU A 162 -2.65 15.19 -16.35
CA LEU A 162 -2.49 14.87 -17.77
C LEU A 162 -3.58 15.53 -18.62
N GLY A 163 -4.84 15.49 -18.16
CA GLY A 163 -5.94 16.16 -18.83
C GLY A 163 -5.76 17.67 -18.92
N ILE A 164 -5.31 18.32 -17.84
CA ILE A 164 -5.00 19.76 -17.85
C ILE A 164 -3.90 20.07 -18.86
N PHE A 165 -2.80 19.30 -18.87
CA PHE A 165 -1.73 19.49 -19.84
C PHE A 165 -2.21 19.30 -21.28
N ALA A 166 -3.02 18.27 -21.56
CA ALA A 166 -3.58 18.04 -22.89
C ALA A 166 -4.48 19.20 -23.35
N ALA A 167 -5.32 19.73 -22.45
CA ALA A 167 -6.18 20.87 -22.76
C ALA A 167 -5.37 22.15 -23.06
N ILE A 168 -4.32 22.42 -22.26
CA ILE A 168 -3.41 23.56 -22.46
C ILE A 168 -2.70 23.44 -23.82
N VAL A 169 -2.09 22.29 -24.10
CA VAL A 169 -1.37 22.05 -25.37
C VAL A 169 -2.32 22.16 -26.56
N LEU A 170 -3.51 21.58 -26.49
CA LEU A 170 -4.50 21.66 -27.56
C LEU A 170 -4.96 23.10 -27.81
N ALA A 171 -5.20 23.90 -26.76
CA ALA A 171 -5.59 25.30 -26.90
C ALA A 171 -4.48 26.14 -27.53
N PHE A 172 -3.21 25.95 -27.12
CA PHE A 172 -2.08 26.69 -27.69
C PHE A 172 -1.79 26.29 -29.14
N VAL A 173 -1.64 25.00 -29.42
CA VAL A 173 -1.32 24.50 -30.77
C VAL A 173 -2.49 24.78 -31.71
N GLY A 174 -3.73 24.53 -31.27
CA GLY A 174 -4.94 24.83 -32.02
C GLY A 174 -5.08 26.32 -32.30
N GLY A 175 -4.90 27.18 -31.29
CA GLY A 175 -4.99 28.64 -31.42
C GLY A 175 -3.92 29.23 -32.35
N ILE A 176 -2.66 28.79 -32.23
CA ILE A 176 -1.56 29.26 -33.08
C ILE A 176 -1.77 28.80 -34.53
N THR A 177 -2.07 27.51 -34.75
CA THR A 177 -2.27 26.95 -36.10
C THR A 177 -3.47 27.60 -36.79
N PHE A 178 -4.55 27.81 -36.06
CA PHE A 178 -5.73 28.52 -36.54
C PHE A 178 -5.39 29.97 -36.93
N SER A 179 -4.76 30.72 -36.03
CA SER A 179 -4.38 32.12 -36.30
C SER A 179 -3.47 32.25 -37.52
N SER A 180 -2.50 31.35 -37.66
CA SER A 180 -1.61 31.31 -38.82
C SER A 180 -2.37 31.01 -40.12
N SER A 181 -3.30 30.06 -40.09
CA SER A 181 -4.12 29.69 -41.26
C SER A 181 -5.01 30.85 -41.71
N VAL A 182 -5.59 31.61 -40.77
CA VAL A 182 -6.41 32.79 -41.08
C VAL A 182 -5.56 33.89 -41.71
N LEU A 183 -4.39 34.20 -41.13
CA LEU A 183 -3.49 35.23 -41.65
C LEU A 183 -2.95 34.89 -43.05
N GLN A 184 -2.66 33.61 -43.32
CA GLN A 184 -2.19 33.17 -44.64
C GLN A 184 -3.26 33.28 -45.74
N ASN A 185 -4.54 33.15 -45.38
CA ASN A 185 -5.65 33.13 -46.35
C ASN A 185 -6.44 34.45 -46.40
N ILE A 186 -5.95 35.51 -45.73
CA ILE A 186 -6.66 36.79 -45.64
C ILE A 186 -6.75 37.53 -46.98
N ASP A 187 -5.77 37.33 -47.85
CA ASP A 187 -5.68 38.00 -49.15
C ASP A 187 -6.30 37.17 -50.29
N SER A 188 -6.27 35.84 -50.17
CA SER A 188 -6.70 34.92 -51.24
C SER A 188 -8.20 34.63 -51.24
N ALA A 189 -8.85 34.66 -50.08
CA ALA A 189 -10.25 34.34 -49.92
C ALA A 189 -11.11 35.61 -49.73
N SER A 190 -12.33 35.61 -50.28
CA SER A 190 -13.26 36.73 -49.99
C SER A 190 -13.53 36.81 -48.48
N ILE A 191 -13.51 38.02 -47.94
CA ILE A 191 -13.68 38.32 -46.50
C ILE A 191 -14.86 37.54 -45.89
N TYR A 192 -16.03 37.51 -46.54
CA TYR A 192 -17.21 36.81 -46.05
C TYR A 192 -17.04 35.28 -45.95
N ARG A 193 -16.39 34.65 -46.95
CA ARG A 193 -16.12 33.20 -46.95
C ARG A 193 -15.09 32.83 -45.88
N LEU A 194 -14.05 33.65 -45.74
CA LEU A 194 -13.03 33.45 -44.71
C LEU A 194 -13.66 33.55 -43.30
N LEU A 195 -14.42 34.61 -43.02
CA LEU A 195 -15.05 34.81 -41.72
C LEU A 195 -16.02 33.69 -41.34
N LEU A 196 -16.80 33.17 -42.29
CA LEU A 196 -17.73 32.06 -42.03
C LEU A 196 -16.99 30.78 -41.65
N VAL A 197 -15.92 30.43 -42.39
CA VAL A 197 -15.10 29.24 -42.08
C VAL A 197 -14.38 29.39 -40.74
N VAL A 198 -13.87 30.60 -40.45
CA VAL A 198 -13.23 30.94 -39.17
C VAL A 198 -14.19 30.78 -38.01
N ASP A 199 -15.42 31.31 -38.11
CA ASP A 199 -16.44 31.20 -37.07
C ASP A 199 -16.89 29.75 -36.85
N LEU A 200 -17.09 28.97 -37.94
CA LEU A 200 -17.43 27.55 -37.86
C LEU A 200 -16.34 26.73 -37.16
N LEU A 201 -15.07 26.95 -37.51
CA LEU A 201 -13.94 26.24 -36.91
C LEU A 201 -13.74 26.65 -35.43
N ALA A 202 -13.89 27.93 -35.11
CA ALA A 202 -13.84 28.42 -33.73
C ALA A 202 -14.93 27.78 -32.87
N PHE A 203 -16.16 27.65 -33.41
CA PHE A 203 -17.27 26.97 -32.75
C PHE A 203 -16.94 25.51 -32.42
N VAL A 204 -16.39 24.76 -33.38
CA VAL A 204 -15.98 23.35 -33.17
C VAL A 204 -14.89 23.25 -32.11
N LEU A 205 -13.86 24.10 -32.17
CA LEU A 205 -12.74 24.09 -31.21
C LEU A 205 -13.20 24.39 -29.78
N ILE A 206 -14.05 25.41 -29.59
CA ILE A 206 -14.59 25.76 -28.27
C ILE A 206 -15.41 24.60 -27.68
N GLN A 207 -16.18 23.90 -28.50
CA GLN A 207 -17.00 22.77 -28.06
C GLN A 207 -16.14 21.56 -27.64
N VAL A 208 -15.06 21.27 -28.37
CA VAL A 208 -14.10 20.21 -28.01
C VAL A 208 -13.40 20.56 -26.70
N ILE A 209 -12.91 21.80 -26.54
CA ILE A 209 -12.26 22.26 -25.30
C ILE A 209 -13.22 22.13 -24.10
N TYR A 210 -14.49 22.52 -24.27
CA TYR A 210 -15.50 22.37 -23.22
C TYR A 210 -15.73 20.90 -22.83
N MET A 211 -15.79 19.97 -23.79
CA MET A 211 -15.92 18.55 -23.50
C MET A 211 -14.72 18.03 -22.69
N LEU A 212 -13.50 18.45 -23.04
CA LEU A 212 -12.29 18.05 -22.33
C LEU A 212 -12.27 18.58 -20.89
N ILE A 213 -12.59 19.86 -20.68
CA ILE A 213 -12.67 20.44 -19.33
C ILE A 213 -13.74 19.73 -18.49
N LYS A 214 -14.91 19.46 -19.07
CA LYS A 214 -15.99 18.73 -18.39
C LYS A 214 -15.54 17.31 -18.01
N PHE A 215 -14.83 16.62 -18.90
CA PHE A 215 -14.29 15.29 -18.63
C PHE A 215 -13.30 15.30 -17.45
N ILE A 216 -12.39 16.28 -17.40
CA ILE A 216 -11.43 16.45 -16.29
C ILE A 216 -12.15 16.71 -14.96
N LEU A 217 -13.21 17.53 -14.97
CA LEU A 217 -13.99 17.83 -13.76
C LEU A 217 -14.76 16.61 -13.25
N ILE A 218 -15.35 15.82 -14.15
CA ILE A 218 -16.04 14.57 -13.82
C ILE A 218 -15.08 13.56 -13.20
N ILE A 219 -13.90 13.37 -13.80
CA ILE A 219 -12.89 12.46 -13.24
C ILE A 219 -12.45 12.90 -11.84
N ASN A 220 -12.46 14.20 -11.56
CA ASN A 220 -12.11 14.76 -10.25
C ASN A 220 -13.22 14.68 -9.20
N ASP A 221 -14.41 14.15 -9.50
CA ASP A 221 -15.61 14.23 -8.65
C ASP A 221 -15.93 15.67 -8.21
N LYS A 222 -15.58 16.66 -9.04
CA LYS A 222 -15.89 18.07 -8.78
C LYS A 222 -17.11 18.48 -9.60
N ASN A 223 -18.08 19.07 -8.91
CA ASN A 223 -19.25 19.65 -9.56
C ASN A 223 -18.86 20.92 -10.32
N MET A 224 -19.43 21.07 -11.51
CA MET A 224 -19.16 22.21 -12.38
C MET A 224 -19.85 23.46 -11.82
N ILE A 225 -19.08 24.49 -11.43
CA ILE A 225 -19.60 25.86 -11.39
C ILE A 225 -19.68 26.29 -12.86
N ALA A 226 -20.84 26.07 -13.46
CA ALA A 226 -21.00 26.08 -14.91
C ALA A 226 -20.75 27.47 -15.50
N PHE A 227 -19.75 27.59 -16.40
CA PHE A 227 -19.79 28.60 -17.44
C PHE A 227 -20.93 28.24 -18.41
N ASP A 228 -21.88 29.14 -18.63
CA ASP A 228 -23.05 28.84 -19.44
C ASP A 228 -22.69 28.82 -20.93
N ILE A 229 -22.32 27.63 -21.43
CA ILE A 229 -21.94 27.43 -22.84
C ILE A 229 -23.07 27.80 -23.81
N LYS A 230 -24.32 27.90 -23.33
CA LYS A 230 -25.44 28.38 -24.13
C LYS A 230 -25.19 29.78 -24.67
N ILE A 231 -24.59 30.66 -23.86
CA ILE A 231 -24.28 32.04 -24.26
C ILE A 231 -23.30 32.03 -25.44
N VAL A 232 -22.24 31.23 -25.34
CA VAL A 232 -21.21 31.14 -26.40
C VAL A 232 -21.80 30.57 -27.69
N ARG A 233 -22.65 29.54 -27.61
CA ARG A 233 -23.33 28.98 -28.78
C ARG A 233 -24.24 29.98 -29.47
N ILE A 234 -25.03 30.73 -28.69
CA ILE A 234 -25.92 31.77 -29.22
C ILE A 234 -25.08 32.89 -29.86
N ALA A 235 -24.00 33.31 -29.23
CA ALA A 235 -23.10 34.34 -29.76
C ALA A 235 -22.49 33.95 -31.11
N CYS A 236 -21.98 32.71 -31.25
CA CYS A 236 -21.47 32.21 -32.54
C CYS A 236 -22.57 32.16 -33.60
N LEU A 237 -23.77 31.66 -33.26
CA LEU A 237 -24.89 31.62 -34.22
C LEU A 237 -25.31 33.02 -34.69
N VAL A 238 -25.37 34.00 -33.79
CA VAL A 238 -25.67 35.40 -34.14
C VAL A 238 -24.58 35.94 -35.06
N LEU A 239 -23.30 35.71 -34.75
CA LEU A 239 -22.18 36.16 -35.58
C LEU A 239 -22.22 35.56 -36.99
N ALA A 240 -22.47 34.24 -37.12
CA ALA A 240 -22.67 33.57 -38.40
C ALA A 240 -23.83 34.19 -39.20
N THR A 241 -24.96 34.46 -38.57
CA THR A 241 -26.12 35.09 -39.25
C THR A 241 -25.82 36.51 -39.72
N LEU A 242 -25.08 37.31 -38.93
CA LEU A 242 -24.66 38.66 -39.32
C LEU A 242 -23.73 38.62 -40.54
N ILE A 243 -22.80 37.67 -40.59
CA ILE A 243 -21.90 37.49 -41.74
C ILE A 243 -22.70 37.15 -43.00
N LEU A 244 -23.67 36.24 -42.90
CA LEU A 244 -24.53 35.85 -44.02
C LEU A 244 -25.41 37.01 -44.51
N ILE A 245 -25.97 37.81 -43.60
CA ILE A 245 -26.75 39.00 -43.96
C ILE A 245 -25.86 40.04 -44.64
N ALA A 246 -24.65 40.28 -44.11
CA ALA A 246 -23.71 41.23 -44.69
C ALA A 246 -23.24 40.80 -46.10
N TRP A 247 -23.12 39.49 -46.32
CA TRP A 247 -22.85 38.93 -47.65
C TRP A 247 -24.05 39.12 -48.60
N LEU A 248 -25.27 38.81 -48.14
CA LEU A 248 -26.50 38.93 -48.93
C LEU A 248 -26.81 40.38 -49.33
N MET A 249 -26.55 41.34 -48.42
CA MET A 249 -26.75 42.77 -48.67
C MET A 249 -25.62 43.41 -49.50
N ASN A 250 -24.58 42.65 -49.85
CA ASN A 250 -23.39 43.12 -50.56
C ASN A 250 -22.88 44.46 -49.97
N VAL A 251 -22.54 44.47 -48.68
CA VAL A 251 -22.22 45.69 -47.91
C VAL A 251 -21.13 46.55 -48.57
N GLN A 252 -20.24 45.96 -49.37
CA GLN A 252 -19.28 46.71 -50.20
C GLN A 252 -19.96 47.67 -51.19
N SER A 253 -21.02 47.23 -51.87
CA SER A 253 -21.82 48.08 -52.77
C SER A 253 -22.61 49.16 -52.01
N LEU A 254 -23.05 48.88 -50.78
CA LEU A 254 -23.76 49.84 -49.92
C LEU A 254 -22.80 50.91 -49.36
N ALA A 255 -21.56 50.52 -49.05
CA ALA A 255 -20.49 51.45 -48.66
C ALA A 255 -20.06 52.35 -49.84
N GLU A 256 -19.97 51.82 -51.06
CA GLU A 256 -19.71 52.60 -52.27
C GLU A 256 -20.86 53.55 -52.62
N PHE A 257 -22.11 53.12 -52.45
CA PHE A 257 -23.31 53.96 -52.63
C PHE A 257 -23.37 55.11 -51.60
N MET A 258 -23.03 54.84 -50.33
CA MET A 258 -22.93 55.89 -49.30
C MET A 258 -21.81 56.89 -49.59
N LYS A 259 -20.66 56.44 -50.13
CA LYS A 259 -19.60 57.34 -50.61
C LYS A 259 -20.07 58.25 -51.75
N GLY A 260 -20.98 57.78 -52.61
CA GLY A 260 -21.57 58.58 -53.70
C GLY A 260 -22.59 59.63 -53.25
N ILE A 261 -23.21 59.46 -52.07
CA ILE A 261 -24.30 60.33 -51.56
C ILE A 261 -23.79 61.39 -50.58
N LEU A 262 -22.68 61.15 -49.88
CA LEU A 262 -22.11 62.11 -48.95
C LEU A 262 -21.27 63.18 -49.69
N PRO A 263 -21.66 64.47 -49.67
CA PRO A 263 -20.99 65.54 -50.41
C PRO A 263 -19.58 65.91 -49.88
N TRP A 264 -19.08 65.22 -48.86
CA TRP A 264 -17.80 65.50 -48.18
C TRP A 264 -16.69 64.48 -48.51
N CYS A 265 -16.87 63.64 -49.52
CA CYS A 265 -15.82 62.78 -50.05
C CYS A 265 -15.72 62.94 -51.58
N LYS A 266 -15.27 64.13 -52.01
CA LYS A 266 -14.50 64.28 -53.25
C LYS A 266 -13.07 64.64 -52.86
#